data_AF-A0A5Q0NV24-F1
#
_entry.id   AF-A0A5Q0NV24-F1
#
_cell.length_a   1.000
_cell.length_b   1.000
_cell.length_c   1.000
_cell.angle_alpha   90.00
_cell.angle_beta   90.00
_cell.angle_gamma   90.00
#
_symmetry.space_group_name_H-M   'P 1'
#
loop_
_entity.id
_entity.type
_entity.pdbx_description
1 polymer ?
#
loop_
_entity_poly.entity_id
_entity_poly.type
_entity_poly.pdbx_seq_one_letter_code
_entity_poly.pdbx_strand_id
1 'polypeptide(L)'
;MTSPATPGSPLVSADWLLEHLGEAGLVVLDASITRGEDEHGRTVFSDGEQTYLAGHLPGAVFADLFSVWSDPDGEFGFTRPTPAQVEAAARAAGIGPDSTVVVYDQLSGAYAARLWLVLRSYGFADVRLLDGGYAAWLAAGGQVETGPGPEPTPGAGFTAVDAGIFADLDEVREVALGAGSDVRLVCALRRPEFLGDEARERSGHIPGSVNLPYPDVLDEDGTLSPARTRALAAGLGIDAGTPVVAYCGGGVNAAGLALAFVEAGLPLPRVYDASLNEWRARTELPMEIGEGSHAGRETLVVFDIDGTLLHSDGQHNAIITEVLARRGLDATIKAFGTYTHYTDSCVINEVHEATVGTPASAELLGQLDVEYREALEAHVAQHPIVEVPGARRVVEELAALPGVHMAFATGSLRGMAELKLGLVGVDAAEVVLSTASEHYSREEIVRAAIAGVVQRIGHDRLDLVILGDGAWDERTAAELGIPFVGLATGSHTFGAQAVRVLDDYTDLAGTDLVGLARPCPGCL
;
A
#
# COMPACT_ATOMS: atom_id res chain seq x y z
N MET A 1 -17.35 27.23 14.41
CA MET A 1 -17.19 28.39 13.52
C MET A 1 -17.35 27.84 12.12
N THR A 2 -18.56 27.89 11.59
CA THR A 2 -18.93 27.33 10.29
C THR A 2 -18.34 28.19 9.19
N SER A 3 -17.64 27.55 8.25
CA SER A 3 -16.95 28.24 7.16
C SER A 3 -17.99 28.78 6.16
N PRO A 4 -17.99 30.08 5.81
CA PRO A 4 -18.81 30.59 4.73
C PRO A 4 -18.39 29.95 3.40
N ALA A 5 -19.30 29.88 2.42
CA ALA A 5 -19.01 29.35 1.08
C ALA A 5 -17.75 30.05 0.51
N THR A 6 -16.66 29.29 0.40
CA THR A 6 -15.39 29.82 -0.12
C THR A 6 -15.50 29.88 -1.64
N PRO A 7 -15.12 30.99 -2.30
CA PRO A 7 -15.12 31.07 -3.76
C PRO A 7 -14.31 29.91 -4.37
N GLY A 8 -14.98 29.04 -5.14
CA GLY A 8 -14.37 27.88 -5.79
C GLY A 8 -14.48 26.53 -5.04
N SER A 9 -15.00 26.49 -3.80
CA SER A 9 -15.24 25.21 -3.09
C SER A 9 -16.43 24.46 -3.71
N PRO A 10 -16.36 23.15 -3.95
CA PRO A 10 -17.52 22.38 -4.38
C PRO A 10 -18.52 22.09 -3.23
N LEU A 11 -18.38 22.71 -2.06
CA LEU A 11 -19.22 22.48 -0.88
C LEU A 11 -19.95 23.75 -0.44
N VAL A 12 -21.12 23.55 0.17
CA VAL A 12 -21.85 24.55 0.95
C VAL A 12 -22.22 23.97 2.31
N SER A 13 -22.22 24.82 3.34
CA SER A 13 -22.66 24.43 4.67
C SER A 13 -24.18 24.47 4.80
N ALA A 14 -24.73 23.80 5.82
CA ALA A 14 -26.15 23.89 6.15
C ALA A 14 -26.59 25.33 6.48
N ASP A 15 -25.76 26.08 7.21
CA ASP A 15 -26.03 27.51 7.51
C ASP A 15 -26.15 28.33 6.23
N TRP A 16 -25.23 28.13 5.27
CA TRP A 16 -25.30 28.81 3.98
C TRP A 16 -26.60 28.45 3.25
N LEU A 17 -26.95 27.17 3.22
CA LEU A 17 -28.17 26.73 2.52
C LEU A 17 -29.44 27.28 3.20
N LEU A 18 -29.48 27.40 4.52
CA LEU A 18 -30.58 28.01 5.26
C LEU A 18 -30.79 29.49 4.87
N GLU A 19 -29.70 30.22 4.64
CA GLU A 19 -29.75 31.64 4.27
C GLU A 19 -30.18 31.88 2.82
N HIS A 20 -29.88 30.93 1.92
CA HIS A 20 -30.09 31.09 0.46
C HIS A 20 -31.29 30.27 -0.07
N LEU A 21 -31.98 29.52 0.80
CA LEU A 21 -33.11 28.70 0.39
C LEU A 21 -34.22 29.56 -0.24
N GLY A 22 -34.67 29.17 -1.44
CA GLY A 22 -35.70 29.88 -2.18
C GLY A 22 -35.21 31.07 -3.02
N GLU A 23 -33.90 31.33 -3.04
CA GLU A 23 -33.33 32.28 -4.00
C GLU A 23 -33.57 31.85 -5.45
N ALA A 24 -33.82 32.82 -6.33
CA ALA A 24 -34.05 32.56 -7.74
C ALA A 24 -32.78 31.98 -8.39
N GLY A 25 -32.91 30.82 -9.03
CA GLY A 25 -31.80 30.13 -9.69
C GLY A 25 -31.10 29.06 -8.84
N LEU A 26 -31.39 28.98 -7.53
CA LEU A 26 -30.94 27.88 -6.68
C LEU A 26 -31.85 26.65 -6.90
N VAL A 27 -31.23 25.52 -7.23
CA VAL A 27 -31.90 24.22 -7.35
C VAL A 27 -31.30 23.26 -6.33
N VAL A 28 -32.13 22.73 -5.43
CA VAL A 28 -31.70 21.74 -4.43
C VAL A 28 -32.13 20.36 -4.90
N LEU A 29 -31.20 19.42 -4.97
CA LEU A 29 -31.45 18.04 -5.40
C LEU A 29 -31.22 17.04 -4.28
N ASP A 30 -32.17 16.15 -4.07
CA ASP A 30 -32.02 14.97 -3.21
C ASP A 30 -31.63 13.77 -4.08
N ALA A 31 -30.38 13.32 -3.94
CA ALA A 31 -29.81 12.18 -4.67
C ALA A 31 -29.82 10.89 -3.82
N SER A 32 -30.70 10.80 -2.82
CA SER A 32 -30.80 9.63 -1.96
C SER A 32 -31.16 8.38 -2.75
N ILE A 33 -30.66 7.25 -2.27
CA ILE A 33 -30.91 5.91 -2.80
C ILE A 33 -31.31 4.98 -1.67
N THR A 34 -31.97 3.88 -2.03
CA THR A 34 -32.27 2.81 -1.08
C THR A 34 -31.22 1.71 -1.21
N ARG A 35 -30.70 1.25 -0.07
CA ARG A 35 -29.80 0.09 0.02
C ARG A 35 -30.55 -1.08 0.64
N GLY A 36 -30.60 -2.19 -0.07
CA GLY A 36 -31.15 -3.45 0.42
C GLY A 36 -30.13 -4.58 0.35
N GLU A 37 -30.56 -5.78 0.73
CA GLU A 37 -29.83 -7.03 0.51
C GLU A 37 -30.73 -8.01 -0.23
N ASP A 38 -30.18 -8.74 -1.18
CA ASP A 38 -30.88 -9.84 -1.83
C ASP A 38 -30.84 -11.13 -1.00
N GLU A 39 -31.47 -12.19 -1.52
CA GLU A 39 -31.56 -13.50 -0.87
C GLU A 39 -30.20 -14.17 -0.61
N HIS A 40 -29.12 -13.67 -1.24
CA HIS A 40 -27.75 -14.15 -1.09
C HIS A 40 -26.90 -13.20 -0.23
N GLY A 41 -27.51 -12.19 0.41
CA GLY A 41 -26.81 -11.20 1.23
C GLY A 41 -25.96 -10.21 0.42
N ARG A 42 -26.22 -10.08 -0.89
CA ARG A 42 -25.54 -9.09 -1.74
C ARG A 42 -26.28 -7.76 -1.65
N THR A 43 -25.54 -6.66 -1.54
CA THR A 43 -26.14 -5.33 -1.55
C THR A 43 -26.83 -5.07 -2.89
N VAL A 44 -28.09 -4.68 -2.83
CA VAL A 44 -28.88 -4.21 -3.98
C VAL A 44 -29.24 -2.75 -3.78
N PHE A 45 -29.36 -2.02 -4.89
CA PHE A 45 -29.68 -0.60 -4.91
C PHE A 45 -30.97 -0.37 -5.70
N SER A 46 -31.74 0.61 -5.26
CA SER A 46 -32.86 1.19 -6.01
C SER A 46 -32.90 2.69 -5.77
N ASP A 47 -33.78 3.39 -6.49
CA ASP A 47 -34.04 4.80 -6.22
C ASP A 47 -34.45 5.04 -4.75
N GLY A 48 -34.24 6.27 -4.29
CA GLY A 48 -34.58 6.72 -2.95
C GLY A 48 -35.89 7.48 -2.85
N GLU A 49 -36.85 7.28 -3.77
CA GLU A 49 -38.09 8.07 -3.80
C GLU A 49 -38.85 7.97 -2.48
N GLN A 50 -38.96 6.77 -1.91
CA GLN A 50 -39.64 6.58 -0.63
C GLN A 50 -38.91 7.26 0.54
N THR A 51 -37.57 7.32 0.49
CA THR A 51 -36.76 8.05 1.49
C THR A 51 -37.01 9.55 1.39
N TYR A 52 -37.03 10.09 0.16
CA TYR A 52 -37.35 11.49 -0.11
C TYR A 52 -38.79 11.85 0.34
N LEU A 53 -39.78 11.03 -0.01
CA LEU A 53 -41.18 11.24 0.40
C LEU A 53 -41.36 11.19 1.92
N ALA A 54 -40.54 10.42 2.63
CA ALA A 54 -40.57 10.36 4.09
C ALA A 54 -39.97 11.60 4.77
N GLY A 55 -39.08 12.33 4.08
CA GLY A 55 -38.46 13.54 4.60
C GLY A 55 -37.41 14.09 3.62
N HIS A 56 -37.49 15.36 3.26
CA HIS A 56 -36.52 16.04 2.40
C HIS A 56 -36.37 17.52 2.78
N LEU A 57 -35.33 18.18 2.24
CA LEU A 57 -35.12 19.61 2.42
C LEU A 57 -36.24 20.42 1.76
N PRO A 58 -36.68 21.56 2.32
CA PRO A 58 -37.80 22.30 1.75
C PRO A 58 -37.49 22.78 0.33
N GLY A 59 -38.42 22.51 -0.60
CA GLY A 59 -38.24 22.86 -2.02
C GLY A 59 -37.22 22.01 -2.78
N ALA A 60 -36.63 20.98 -2.17
CA ALA A 60 -35.74 20.06 -2.88
C ALA A 60 -36.49 19.20 -3.91
N VAL A 61 -35.86 18.94 -5.04
CA VAL A 61 -36.36 18.06 -6.10
C VAL A 61 -35.70 16.70 -5.95
N PHE A 62 -36.49 15.63 -5.99
CA PHE A 62 -35.93 14.28 -6.01
C PHE A 62 -35.20 14.03 -7.33
N ALA A 63 -33.91 13.71 -7.24
CA ALA A 63 -33.06 13.36 -8.36
C ALA A 63 -32.79 11.85 -8.30
N ASP A 64 -33.58 11.05 -9.03
CA ASP A 64 -33.36 9.61 -9.13
C ASP A 64 -31.98 9.33 -9.75
N LEU A 65 -31.01 9.13 -8.87
CA LEU A 65 -29.63 8.87 -9.24
C LEU A 65 -29.49 7.54 -9.99
N PHE A 66 -30.35 6.56 -9.69
CA PHE A 66 -30.18 5.20 -10.15
C PHE A 66 -30.72 4.99 -11.57
N SER A 67 -31.85 5.62 -11.91
CA SER A 67 -32.54 5.36 -13.20
C SER A 67 -32.63 6.56 -14.13
N VAL A 68 -32.55 7.79 -13.61
CA VAL A 68 -32.71 9.03 -14.41
C VAL A 68 -31.37 9.72 -14.65
N TRP A 69 -30.53 9.79 -13.62
CA TRP A 69 -29.19 10.40 -13.69
C TRP A 69 -28.05 9.40 -13.90
N SER A 70 -28.40 8.16 -14.21
CA SER A 70 -27.52 7.09 -14.69
C SER A 70 -28.13 6.48 -15.96
N ASP A 71 -27.33 5.82 -16.77
CA ASP A 71 -27.83 5.10 -17.95
C ASP A 71 -28.49 3.78 -17.52
N PRO A 72 -29.83 3.63 -17.62
CA PRO A 72 -30.51 2.41 -17.23
C PRO A 72 -30.23 1.23 -18.17
N ASP A 73 -29.71 1.50 -19.37
CA ASP A 73 -29.33 0.47 -20.35
C ASP A 73 -27.88 -0.03 -20.16
N GLY A 74 -27.14 0.54 -19.20
CA GLY A 74 -25.77 0.15 -18.86
C GLY A 74 -25.68 -1.25 -18.22
N GLU A 75 -24.54 -1.93 -18.41
CA GLU A 75 -24.29 -3.28 -17.85
C GLU A 75 -24.30 -3.29 -16.31
N PHE A 76 -23.92 -2.17 -15.69
CA PHE A 76 -23.79 -2.03 -14.24
C PHE A 76 -24.62 -0.88 -13.69
N GLY A 77 -25.04 -1.00 -12.42
CA GLY A 77 -25.72 0.10 -11.73
C GLY A 77 -24.85 1.36 -11.67
N PHE A 78 -25.50 2.52 -11.72
CA PHE A 78 -24.86 3.83 -11.75
C PHE A 78 -23.99 4.14 -12.99
N THR A 79 -24.09 3.36 -14.07
CA THR A 79 -23.39 3.66 -15.33
C THR A 79 -23.64 5.11 -15.75
N ARG A 80 -22.59 5.83 -16.17
CA ARG A 80 -22.68 7.24 -16.55
C ARG A 80 -23.78 7.43 -17.62
N PRO A 81 -24.65 8.44 -17.48
CA PRO A 81 -25.64 8.74 -18.49
C PRO A 81 -24.98 9.31 -19.75
N THR A 82 -25.67 9.26 -20.88
CA THR A 82 -25.29 9.97 -22.12
C THR A 82 -25.55 11.48 -22.01
N PRO A 83 -24.93 12.32 -22.86
CA PRO A 83 -25.22 13.76 -22.89
C PRO A 83 -26.73 14.08 -23.00
N ALA A 84 -27.46 13.36 -23.85
CA ALA A 84 -28.89 13.58 -24.05
C ALA A 84 -29.74 13.22 -22.81
N GLN A 85 -29.38 12.16 -22.09
CA GLN A 85 -30.03 11.79 -20.83
C GLN A 85 -29.82 12.88 -19.77
N VAL A 86 -28.60 13.41 -19.66
CA VAL A 86 -28.29 14.50 -18.70
C VAL A 86 -29.01 15.79 -19.06
N GLU A 87 -29.06 16.17 -20.34
CA GLU A 87 -29.83 17.36 -20.77
C GLU A 87 -31.32 17.23 -20.43
N ALA A 88 -31.90 16.05 -20.64
CA ALA A 88 -33.30 15.78 -20.33
C ALA A 88 -33.55 15.81 -18.81
N ALA A 89 -32.70 15.14 -18.02
CA ALA A 89 -32.80 15.10 -16.57
C ALA A 89 -32.62 16.48 -15.94
N ALA A 90 -31.60 17.24 -16.37
CA ALA A 90 -31.35 18.60 -15.90
C ALA A 90 -32.52 19.53 -16.21
N ARG A 91 -33.05 19.47 -17.43
CA ARG A 91 -34.23 20.25 -17.80
C ARG A 91 -35.43 19.89 -16.95
N ALA A 92 -35.70 18.60 -16.73
CA ALA A 92 -36.82 18.14 -15.90
C ALA A 92 -36.68 18.55 -14.43
N ALA A 93 -35.46 18.62 -13.91
CA ALA A 93 -35.16 19.07 -12.56
C ALA A 93 -35.15 20.60 -12.40
N GLY A 94 -35.42 21.36 -13.47
CA GLY A 94 -35.43 22.83 -13.44
C GLY A 94 -34.06 23.48 -13.53
N ILE A 95 -33.01 22.72 -13.86
CA ILE A 95 -31.64 23.22 -13.99
C ILE A 95 -31.47 23.88 -15.36
N GLY A 96 -30.96 25.12 -15.36
CA GLY A 96 -30.52 25.85 -16.54
C GLY A 96 -29.03 26.22 -16.48
N PRO A 97 -28.50 26.91 -17.50
CA PRO A 97 -27.09 27.30 -17.58
C PRO A 97 -26.59 28.20 -16.44
N ASP A 98 -27.49 29.02 -15.88
CA ASP A 98 -27.18 29.98 -14.80
C ASP A 98 -27.61 29.47 -13.42
N SER A 99 -28.04 28.21 -13.32
CA SER A 99 -28.47 27.63 -12.04
C SER A 99 -27.28 27.35 -11.12
N THR A 100 -27.44 27.66 -9.84
CA THR A 100 -26.62 27.09 -8.77
C THR A 100 -27.30 25.83 -8.28
N VAL A 101 -26.63 24.68 -8.40
CA VAL A 101 -27.18 23.38 -7.99
C VAL A 101 -26.55 22.95 -6.69
N VAL A 102 -27.35 22.65 -5.67
CA VAL A 102 -26.90 22.05 -4.40
C VAL A 102 -27.45 20.64 -4.30
N VAL A 103 -26.57 19.65 -4.22
CA VAL A 103 -26.94 18.24 -4.11
C VAL A 103 -26.70 17.76 -2.68
N TYR A 104 -27.60 16.92 -2.17
CA TYR A 104 -27.40 16.20 -0.92
C TYR A 104 -27.93 14.77 -1.02
N ASP A 105 -27.54 13.92 -0.07
CA ASP A 105 -28.18 12.63 0.17
C ASP A 105 -28.34 12.41 1.68
N GLN A 106 -29.16 11.42 2.04
CA GLN A 106 -29.46 11.07 3.44
C GLN A 106 -28.52 10.02 4.04
N LEU A 107 -27.45 9.64 3.33
CA LEU A 107 -26.51 8.61 3.77
C LEU A 107 -25.14 9.19 4.10
N SER A 108 -24.23 9.22 3.12
CA SER A 108 -22.79 9.45 3.36
C SER A 108 -22.20 10.55 2.49
N GLY A 109 -23.03 11.29 1.74
CA GLY A 109 -22.57 12.30 0.79
C GLY A 109 -21.99 11.71 -0.50
N ALA A 110 -21.70 10.42 -0.57
CA ALA A 110 -21.06 9.80 -1.73
C ALA A 110 -22.00 9.72 -2.94
N TYR A 111 -23.32 9.62 -2.72
CA TYR A 111 -24.31 9.55 -3.80
C TYR A 111 -24.64 10.93 -4.33
N ALA A 112 -24.72 11.92 -3.44
CA ALA A 112 -24.71 13.32 -3.84
C ALA A 112 -23.45 13.64 -4.65
N ALA A 113 -22.27 13.21 -4.18
CA ALA A 113 -21.00 13.41 -4.88
C ALA A 113 -20.98 12.73 -6.25
N ARG A 114 -21.65 11.57 -6.39
CA ARG A 114 -21.84 10.91 -7.68
C ARG A 114 -22.66 11.76 -8.65
N LEU A 115 -23.78 12.33 -8.22
CA LEU A 115 -24.57 13.23 -9.06
C LEU A 115 -23.82 14.53 -9.38
N TRP A 116 -23.09 15.08 -8.40
CA TRP A 116 -22.18 16.21 -8.61
C TRP A 116 -21.17 15.91 -9.71
N LEU A 117 -20.53 14.73 -9.67
CA LEU A 117 -19.55 14.32 -10.66
C LEU A 117 -20.17 14.19 -12.06
N VAL A 118 -21.37 13.61 -12.17
CA VAL A 118 -22.11 13.53 -13.44
C VAL A 118 -22.34 14.93 -14.00
N LEU A 119 -22.93 15.85 -13.22
CA LEU A 119 -23.19 17.22 -13.68
C LEU A 119 -21.89 17.94 -14.09
N ARG A 120 -20.83 17.85 -13.27
CA ARG A 120 -19.52 18.42 -13.60
C ARG A 120 -18.92 17.83 -14.88
N SER A 121 -19.12 16.54 -15.12
CA SER A 121 -18.63 15.83 -16.32
C SER A 121 -19.28 16.32 -17.60
N TYR A 122 -20.47 16.92 -17.51
CA TYR A 122 -21.23 17.41 -18.65
C TYR A 122 -21.21 18.93 -18.81
N GLY A 123 -20.42 19.64 -18.01
CA GLY A 123 -20.16 21.08 -18.17
C GLY A 123 -21.00 22.00 -17.30
N PHE A 124 -21.76 21.48 -16.33
CA PHE A 124 -22.42 22.33 -15.34
C PHE A 124 -21.37 22.93 -14.40
N ALA A 125 -21.31 24.27 -14.34
CA ALA A 125 -20.24 24.98 -13.65
C ALA A 125 -20.45 25.07 -12.13
N ASP A 126 -21.63 25.50 -11.69
CA ASP A 126 -21.90 25.79 -10.27
C ASP A 126 -22.73 24.68 -9.62
N VAL A 127 -22.07 23.54 -9.42
CA VAL A 127 -22.63 22.38 -8.72
C VAL A 127 -21.90 22.21 -7.40
N ARG A 128 -22.64 22.22 -6.31
CA ARG A 128 -22.15 22.14 -4.94
C ARG A 128 -22.77 20.95 -4.21
N LEU A 129 -22.09 20.46 -3.18
CA LEU A 129 -22.63 19.51 -2.22
C LEU A 129 -23.00 20.20 -0.92
N LEU A 130 -24.10 19.79 -0.29
CA LEU A 130 -24.34 20.09 1.12
C LEU A 130 -23.39 19.24 1.97
N ASP A 131 -22.40 19.88 2.59
CA ASP A 131 -21.40 19.19 3.41
C ASP A 131 -22.03 18.59 4.67
N GLY A 132 -21.78 17.30 4.92
CA GLY A 132 -22.48 16.50 5.94
C GLY A 132 -23.95 16.15 5.61
N GLY A 133 -24.45 16.55 4.44
CA GLY A 133 -25.74 16.12 3.89
C GLY A 133 -26.95 16.43 4.76
N TYR A 134 -27.97 15.57 4.67
CA TYR A 134 -29.22 15.73 5.40
C TYR A 134 -29.03 15.77 6.93
N ALA A 135 -28.05 15.04 7.46
CA ALA A 135 -27.74 15.04 8.89
C ALA A 135 -27.25 16.42 9.36
N ALA A 136 -26.36 17.06 8.60
CA ALA A 136 -25.90 18.42 8.89
C ALA A 136 -27.03 19.45 8.81
N TRP A 137 -27.95 19.30 7.84
CA TRP A 137 -29.15 20.13 7.75
C TRP A 137 -30.00 20.10 9.02
N LEU A 138 -30.30 18.89 9.51
CA LEU A 138 -31.05 18.71 10.75
C LEU A 138 -30.31 19.30 11.96
N ALA A 139 -28.99 19.09 12.04
CA ALA A 139 -28.16 19.60 13.12
C ALA A 139 -28.13 21.15 13.16
N ALA A 140 -28.23 21.80 12.00
CA ALA A 140 -28.35 23.26 11.89
C ALA A 140 -29.77 23.79 12.20
N GLY A 141 -30.73 22.92 12.53
CA GLY A 141 -32.12 23.31 12.81
C GLY A 141 -32.98 23.50 11.57
N GLY A 142 -32.57 22.95 10.43
CA GLY A 142 -33.31 23.01 9.19
C GLY A 142 -34.67 22.31 9.26
N GLN A 143 -35.66 22.87 8.56
CA GLN A 143 -37.00 22.29 8.46
C GLN A 143 -37.01 21.11 7.49
N VAL A 144 -37.98 20.20 7.63
CA VAL A 144 -38.14 19.04 6.75
C VAL A 144 -39.55 19.05 6.15
N GLU A 145 -39.64 18.80 4.86
CA GLU A 145 -40.89 18.55 4.15
C GLU A 145 -41.10 17.04 3.95
N THR A 146 -42.36 16.62 3.82
CA THR A 146 -42.74 15.22 3.58
C THR A 146 -43.77 15.17 2.45
N GLY A 147 -43.86 14.04 1.76
CA GLY A 147 -44.64 13.90 0.54
C GLY A 147 -43.86 14.36 -0.70
N PRO A 148 -44.55 14.59 -1.83
CA PRO A 148 -43.89 15.09 -3.03
C PRO A 148 -43.45 16.54 -2.83
N GLY A 149 -42.24 16.89 -3.28
CA GLY A 149 -41.80 18.28 -3.33
C GLY A 149 -42.36 19.04 -4.54
N PRO A 150 -41.79 20.21 -4.87
CA PRO A 150 -42.32 21.06 -5.93
C PRO A 150 -42.18 20.39 -7.30
N GLU A 151 -43.20 20.54 -8.15
CA GLU A 151 -43.09 20.22 -9.57
C GLU A 151 -42.17 21.26 -10.24
N PRO A 152 -40.98 20.87 -10.72
CA PRO A 152 -40.02 21.84 -11.24
C PRO A 152 -40.54 22.47 -12.53
N THR A 153 -40.36 23.79 -12.67
CA THR A 153 -40.52 24.40 -14.00
C THR A 153 -39.34 23.97 -14.86
N PRO A 154 -39.54 23.45 -16.08
CA PRO A 154 -38.44 22.99 -16.91
C PRO A 154 -37.37 24.06 -17.11
N GLY A 155 -36.12 23.69 -16.85
CA GLY A 155 -34.98 24.58 -16.97
C GLY A 155 -34.77 25.08 -18.39
N ALA A 156 -34.02 26.19 -18.53
CA ALA A 156 -33.53 26.59 -19.84
C ALA A 156 -32.62 25.49 -20.41
N GLY A 157 -32.76 25.18 -21.71
CA GLY A 157 -31.97 24.13 -22.33
C GLY A 157 -30.46 24.38 -22.19
N PHE A 158 -29.72 23.31 -21.92
CA PHE A 158 -28.26 23.28 -21.81
C PHE A 158 -27.71 22.28 -22.84
N THR A 159 -26.49 22.51 -23.33
CA THR A 159 -25.80 21.56 -24.22
C THR A 159 -24.70 20.87 -23.44
N ALA A 160 -24.90 19.58 -23.17
CA ALA A 160 -23.97 18.77 -22.41
C ALA A 160 -22.74 18.41 -23.26
N VAL A 161 -21.56 18.57 -22.68
CA VAL A 161 -20.28 18.21 -23.30
C VAL A 161 -19.52 17.29 -22.35
N ASP A 162 -19.23 16.07 -22.79
CA ASP A 162 -18.42 15.12 -22.01
C ASP A 162 -16.99 15.66 -21.85
N ALA A 163 -16.61 15.96 -20.61
CA ALA A 163 -15.30 16.46 -20.24
C ALA A 163 -14.24 15.35 -20.06
N GLY A 164 -14.59 14.08 -20.27
CA GLY A 164 -13.67 12.94 -20.15
C GLY A 164 -13.28 12.61 -18.71
N ILE A 165 -14.13 12.96 -17.73
CA ILE A 165 -13.88 12.71 -16.30
C ILE A 165 -13.99 11.22 -15.96
N PHE A 166 -14.83 10.48 -16.70
CA PHE A 166 -14.92 9.03 -16.52
C PHE A 166 -13.82 8.32 -17.31
N ALA A 167 -13.23 7.28 -16.71
CA ALA A 167 -12.29 6.37 -17.33
C ALA A 167 -13.00 5.06 -17.69
N ASP A 168 -12.59 4.47 -18.82
CA ASP A 168 -13.14 3.22 -19.34
C ASP A 168 -12.20 2.05 -19.01
N LEU A 169 -12.71 0.81 -19.13
CA LEU A 169 -11.96 -0.40 -18.81
C LEU A 169 -10.61 -0.49 -19.52
N ASP A 170 -10.57 -0.21 -20.83
CA ASP A 170 -9.33 -0.33 -21.60
C ASP A 170 -8.23 0.59 -21.04
N GLU A 171 -8.60 1.81 -20.64
CA GLU A 171 -7.63 2.74 -20.04
C GLU A 171 -7.12 2.24 -18.69
N VAL A 172 -8.02 1.80 -17.82
CA VAL A 172 -7.65 1.27 -16.50
C VAL A 172 -6.79 0.01 -16.63
N ARG A 173 -7.07 -0.83 -17.63
CA ARG A 173 -6.26 -2.00 -17.97
C ARG A 173 -4.84 -1.59 -18.36
N GLU A 174 -4.69 -0.58 -19.23
CA GLU A 174 -3.37 -0.09 -19.61
C GLU A 174 -2.61 0.49 -18.41
N VAL A 175 -3.29 1.21 -17.50
CA VAL A 175 -2.65 1.73 -16.28
C VAL A 175 -2.24 0.60 -15.34
N ALA A 176 -3.09 -0.40 -15.12
CA ALA A 176 -2.85 -1.49 -14.18
C ALA A 176 -1.80 -2.50 -14.69
N LEU A 177 -1.78 -2.78 -16.00
CA LEU A 177 -0.99 -3.86 -16.58
C LEU A 177 0.15 -3.38 -17.49
N GLY A 178 0.16 -2.10 -17.85
CA GLY A 178 1.22 -1.50 -18.66
C GLY A 178 2.51 -1.28 -17.86
N ALA A 179 3.64 -1.26 -18.56
CA ALA A 179 4.92 -0.91 -17.96
C ALA A 179 5.09 0.61 -17.88
N GLY A 180 5.27 1.15 -16.67
CA GLY A 180 5.70 2.54 -16.45
C GLY A 180 4.62 3.61 -16.63
N SER A 181 3.39 3.35 -16.20
CA SER A 181 2.35 4.40 -16.13
C SER A 181 2.64 5.39 -15.01
N ASP A 182 2.57 6.68 -15.32
CA ASP A 182 2.63 7.76 -14.31
C ASP A 182 1.28 7.98 -13.60
N VAL A 183 0.22 7.28 -14.02
CA VAL A 183 -1.13 7.37 -13.44
C VAL A 183 -1.25 6.47 -12.21
N ARG A 184 -1.78 7.03 -11.11
CA ARG A 184 -2.06 6.29 -9.88
C ARG A 184 -3.51 5.78 -9.86
N LEU A 185 -3.66 4.47 -9.69
CA LEU A 185 -4.96 3.85 -9.40
C LEU A 185 -5.24 3.90 -7.91
N VAL A 186 -6.38 4.46 -7.53
CA VAL A 186 -6.75 4.65 -6.12
C VAL A 186 -8.08 3.97 -5.83
N CYS A 187 -8.05 2.95 -4.97
CA CYS A 187 -9.24 2.25 -4.51
C CYS A 187 -9.86 2.96 -3.30
N ALA A 188 -11.10 3.41 -3.45
CA ALA A 188 -11.86 4.12 -2.42
C ALA A 188 -12.69 3.21 -1.49
N LEU A 189 -12.53 1.88 -1.60
CA LEU A 189 -13.16 0.92 -0.69
C LEU A 189 -12.46 0.88 0.67
N ARG A 190 -13.13 0.32 1.68
CA ARG A 190 -12.53 0.14 3.00
C ARG A 190 -11.36 -0.84 2.93
N ARG A 191 -10.40 -0.67 3.84
CA ARG A 191 -9.19 -1.49 3.87
C ARG A 191 -9.45 -3.01 3.80
N PRO A 192 -10.39 -3.61 4.55
CA PRO A 192 -10.66 -5.05 4.44
C PRO A 192 -11.15 -5.47 3.04
N GLU A 193 -11.94 -4.63 2.37
CA GLU A 193 -12.43 -4.91 1.02
C GLU A 193 -11.32 -4.79 -0.03
N PHE A 194 -10.40 -3.84 0.16
CA PHE A 194 -9.20 -3.68 -0.66
C PHE A 194 -8.24 -4.86 -0.50
N LEU A 195 -7.92 -5.23 0.75
CA LEU A 195 -7.03 -6.36 1.03
C LEU A 195 -7.60 -7.67 0.47
N GLY A 196 -8.92 -7.80 0.42
CA GLY A 196 -9.56 -9.01 -0.08
C GLY A 196 -9.58 -10.15 0.93
N ASP A 197 -10.19 -11.23 0.52
CA ASP A 197 -10.38 -12.48 1.26
C ASP A 197 -9.97 -13.63 0.34
N GLU A 198 -8.92 -14.36 0.72
CA GLU A 198 -8.40 -15.50 -0.05
C GLU A 198 -9.45 -16.60 -0.27
N ALA A 199 -10.46 -16.71 0.59
CA ALA A 199 -11.54 -17.69 0.46
C ALA A 199 -12.61 -17.27 -0.58
N ARG A 200 -12.56 -16.04 -1.08
CA ARG A 200 -13.57 -15.48 -2.00
C ARG A 200 -12.97 -15.24 -3.37
N GLU A 201 -13.57 -15.87 -4.38
CA GLU A 201 -13.18 -15.64 -5.77
C GLU A 201 -13.26 -14.17 -6.14
N ARG A 202 -12.21 -13.71 -6.85
CA ARG A 202 -12.08 -12.34 -7.37
C ARG A 202 -12.33 -11.26 -6.29
N SER A 203 -11.94 -11.53 -5.05
CA SER A 203 -11.86 -10.54 -3.98
C SER A 203 -10.60 -9.67 -4.12
N GLY A 204 -10.52 -8.61 -3.32
CA GLY A 204 -9.39 -7.69 -3.32
C GLY A 204 -9.52 -6.57 -4.35
N HIS A 205 -8.39 -6.17 -4.95
CA HIS A 205 -8.23 -4.93 -5.69
C HIS A 205 -7.61 -5.10 -7.09
N ILE A 206 -7.61 -4.01 -7.87
CA ILE A 206 -7.00 -3.95 -9.20
C ILE A 206 -5.47 -3.86 -9.02
N PRO A 207 -4.67 -4.61 -9.80
CA PRO A 207 -3.23 -4.62 -9.61
C PRO A 207 -2.55 -3.26 -9.60
N GLY A 208 -1.58 -3.10 -8.69
CA GLY A 208 -0.78 -1.89 -8.58
C GLY A 208 -1.52 -0.66 -8.04
N SER A 209 -2.78 -0.82 -7.62
CA SER A 209 -3.54 0.25 -6.98
C SER A 209 -3.13 0.46 -5.52
N VAL A 210 -3.33 1.69 -5.04
CA VAL A 210 -3.20 2.04 -3.63
C VAL A 210 -4.59 2.21 -3.00
N ASN A 211 -4.69 2.05 -1.68
CA ASN A 211 -5.96 2.21 -0.97
C ASN A 211 -6.08 3.57 -0.29
N LEU A 212 -7.14 4.31 -0.60
CA LEU A 212 -7.54 5.52 0.11
C LEU A 212 -9.05 5.48 0.36
N PRO A 213 -9.51 4.85 1.45
CA PRO A 213 -10.93 4.68 1.72
C PRO A 213 -11.67 6.03 1.79
N TYR A 214 -12.81 6.15 1.10
CA TYR A 214 -13.66 7.35 1.21
C TYR A 214 -14.06 7.70 2.66
N PRO A 215 -14.42 6.75 3.54
CA PRO A 215 -14.72 7.08 4.93
C PRO A 215 -13.57 7.74 5.69
N ASP A 216 -12.33 7.49 5.28
CA ASP A 216 -11.14 7.99 5.99
C ASP A 216 -10.89 9.48 5.69
N VAL A 217 -11.49 10.03 4.63
CA VAL A 217 -11.42 11.47 4.29
C VAL A 217 -12.55 12.30 4.91
N LEU A 218 -13.46 11.66 5.65
CA LEU A 218 -14.56 12.31 6.37
C LEU A 218 -14.19 12.57 7.84
N ASP A 219 -14.68 13.67 8.39
CA ASP A 219 -14.71 13.92 9.83
C ASP A 219 -15.86 13.14 10.50
N GLU A 220 -15.87 13.11 11.84
CA GLU A 220 -16.80 12.28 12.62
C GLU A 220 -18.27 12.65 12.39
N ASP A 221 -18.54 13.90 12.00
CA ASP A 221 -19.87 14.42 11.67
C ASP A 221 -20.28 14.18 10.21
N GLY A 222 -19.44 13.48 9.43
CA GLY A 222 -19.69 13.16 8.02
C GLY A 222 -19.33 14.27 7.04
N THR A 223 -18.72 15.35 7.50
CA THR A 223 -18.18 16.41 6.62
C THR A 223 -16.86 16.00 5.98
N LEU A 224 -16.51 16.57 4.83
CA LEU A 224 -15.20 16.33 4.20
C LEU A 224 -14.08 17.06 4.96
N SER A 225 -12.95 16.37 5.14
CA SER A 225 -11.78 16.92 5.83
C SER A 225 -10.65 17.22 4.82
N PRO A 226 -10.46 18.48 4.38
CA PRO A 226 -9.49 18.82 3.33
C PRO A 226 -8.05 18.59 3.79
N ALA A 227 -7.77 18.88 5.07
CA ALA A 227 -6.45 18.69 5.66
C ALA A 227 -6.08 17.20 5.76
N ARG A 228 -7.03 16.36 6.20
CA ARG A 228 -6.83 14.91 6.28
C ARG A 228 -6.66 14.30 4.90
N THR A 229 -7.46 14.71 3.93
CA THR A 229 -7.36 14.27 2.53
C THR A 229 -5.97 14.56 1.96
N ARG A 230 -5.43 15.78 2.15
CA ARG A 230 -4.06 16.12 1.73
C ARG A 230 -3.00 15.25 2.40
N ALA A 231 -3.12 15.02 3.71
CA ALA A 231 -2.16 14.22 4.45
C ALA A 231 -2.14 12.76 3.98
N LEU A 232 -3.32 12.16 3.79
CA LEU A 232 -3.45 10.79 3.30
C LEU A 232 -2.96 10.64 1.86
N ALA A 233 -3.34 11.57 0.96
CA ALA A 233 -2.87 11.58 -0.42
C ALA A 233 -1.33 11.70 -0.49
N ALA A 234 -0.73 12.63 0.27
CA ALA A 234 0.71 12.79 0.33
C ALA A 234 1.44 11.53 0.85
N GLY A 235 0.86 10.84 1.84
CA GLY A 235 1.36 9.55 2.33
C GLY A 235 1.38 8.45 1.28
N LEU A 236 0.56 8.56 0.23
CA LEU A 236 0.52 7.67 -0.93
C LEU A 236 1.36 8.19 -2.12
N GLY A 237 2.12 9.28 -1.93
CA GLY A 237 2.89 9.92 -2.99
C GLY A 237 2.04 10.61 -4.05
N ILE A 238 0.81 11.03 -3.70
CA ILE A 238 -0.09 11.76 -4.59
C ILE A 238 -0.01 13.25 -4.26
N ASP A 239 0.35 14.04 -5.27
CA ASP A 239 0.42 15.50 -5.22
C ASP A 239 -0.35 16.15 -6.38
N ALA A 240 -0.20 17.47 -6.55
CA ALA A 240 -0.87 18.22 -7.62
C ALA A 240 -0.38 17.88 -9.04
N GLY A 241 0.77 17.23 -9.20
CA GLY A 241 1.30 16.77 -10.48
C GLY A 241 0.97 15.32 -10.80
N THR A 242 0.37 14.58 -9.85
CA THR A 242 0.10 13.15 -9.98
C THR A 242 -1.26 12.92 -10.65
N PRO A 243 -1.31 12.34 -11.86
CA PRO A 243 -2.58 11.96 -12.46
C PRO A 243 -3.19 10.76 -11.71
N VAL A 244 -4.48 10.85 -11.39
CA VAL A 244 -5.18 9.84 -10.57
C VAL A 244 -6.43 9.33 -11.29
N VAL A 245 -6.62 8.02 -11.25
CA VAL A 245 -7.89 7.36 -11.56
C VAL A 245 -8.39 6.67 -10.30
N ALA A 246 -9.53 7.14 -9.78
CA ALA A 246 -10.18 6.58 -8.61
C ALA A 246 -11.22 5.52 -9.01
N TYR A 247 -11.36 4.47 -8.20
CA TYR A 247 -12.39 3.45 -8.38
C TYR A 247 -12.84 2.87 -7.04
N CYS A 248 -13.96 2.15 -7.01
CA CYS A 248 -14.41 1.44 -5.81
C CYS A 248 -15.13 0.13 -6.17
N GLY A 249 -16.31 -0.14 -5.60
CA GLY A 249 -17.19 -1.23 -6.04
C GLY A 249 -17.92 -0.89 -7.34
N GLY A 250 -18.58 0.27 -7.40
CA GLY A 250 -19.41 0.71 -8.52
C GLY A 250 -19.44 2.24 -8.69
N GLY A 251 -18.28 2.90 -8.64
CA GLY A 251 -18.13 4.32 -8.96
C GLY A 251 -18.62 5.34 -7.91
N VAL A 252 -19.40 4.95 -6.90
CA VAL A 252 -20.00 5.89 -5.93
C VAL A 252 -18.99 6.45 -4.93
N ASN A 253 -18.34 5.60 -4.11
CA ASN A 253 -17.29 6.08 -3.18
C ASN A 253 -16.11 6.73 -3.90
N ALA A 254 -15.84 6.34 -5.15
CA ALA A 254 -14.82 6.97 -5.98
C ALA A 254 -15.19 8.43 -6.33
N ALA A 255 -16.46 8.70 -6.61
CA ALA A 255 -16.95 10.07 -6.81
C ALA A 255 -16.84 10.91 -5.52
N GLY A 256 -17.17 10.34 -4.36
CA GLY A 256 -16.95 10.98 -3.06
C GLY A 256 -15.48 11.32 -2.81
N LEU A 257 -14.57 10.40 -3.13
CA LEU A 257 -13.13 10.65 -3.02
C LEU A 257 -12.64 11.71 -4.02
N ALA A 258 -13.18 11.71 -5.24
CA ALA A 258 -12.85 12.71 -6.26
C ALA A 258 -13.27 14.13 -5.83
N LEU A 259 -14.44 14.27 -5.20
CA LEU A 259 -14.89 15.51 -4.59
C LEU A 259 -13.96 15.95 -3.45
N ALA A 260 -13.56 15.02 -2.58
CA ALA A 260 -12.63 15.28 -1.49
C ALA A 260 -11.29 15.84 -1.99
N PHE A 261 -10.78 15.34 -3.12
CA PHE A 261 -9.55 15.83 -3.75
C PHE A 261 -9.69 17.29 -4.18
N VAL A 262 -10.80 17.64 -4.86
CA VAL A 262 -11.06 19.02 -5.29
C VAL A 262 -11.16 19.96 -4.09
N GLU A 263 -11.90 19.59 -3.06
CA GLU A 263 -12.00 20.37 -1.82
C GLU A 263 -10.65 20.49 -1.10
N ALA A 264 -9.80 19.45 -1.17
CA ALA A 264 -8.44 19.46 -0.65
C ALA A 264 -7.47 20.34 -1.45
N GLY A 265 -7.88 20.88 -2.60
CA GLY A 265 -7.03 21.65 -3.52
C GLY A 265 -6.16 20.79 -4.43
N LEU A 266 -6.46 19.50 -4.56
CA LEU A 266 -5.83 18.56 -5.49
C LEU A 266 -6.59 18.54 -6.83
N PRO A 267 -5.94 18.11 -7.94
CA PRO A 267 -6.62 17.90 -9.20
C PRO A 267 -7.78 16.91 -9.05
N LEU A 268 -8.87 17.14 -9.79
CA LEU A 268 -10.00 16.22 -9.86
C LEU A 268 -9.54 14.88 -10.45
N PRO A 269 -9.60 13.77 -9.70
CA PRO A 269 -9.35 12.44 -10.25
C PRO A 269 -10.35 12.12 -11.35
N ARG A 270 -9.90 11.36 -12.35
CA ARG A 270 -10.83 10.64 -13.21
C ARG A 270 -11.42 9.47 -12.42
N VAL A 271 -12.62 9.04 -12.79
CA VAL A 271 -13.31 7.93 -12.10
C VAL A 271 -13.53 6.78 -13.05
N TYR A 272 -12.98 5.61 -12.71
CA TYR A 272 -13.33 4.36 -13.41
C TYR A 272 -14.76 3.97 -13.03
N ASP A 273 -15.65 4.15 -14.00
CA ASP A 273 -17.07 4.29 -13.73
C ASP A 273 -17.69 3.01 -13.14
N ALA A 274 -17.61 1.92 -13.89
CA ALA A 274 -18.11 0.62 -13.47
C ALA A 274 -17.23 -0.05 -12.41
N SER A 275 -16.01 0.46 -12.17
CA SER A 275 -15.18 0.10 -11.01
C SER A 275 -14.96 -1.43 -10.91
N LEU A 276 -14.91 -2.00 -9.70
CA LEU A 276 -14.73 -3.44 -9.52
C LEU A 276 -15.91 -4.28 -10.04
N ASN A 277 -17.12 -3.73 -10.22
CA ASN A 277 -18.22 -4.50 -10.83
C ASN A 277 -17.85 -4.94 -12.25
N GLU A 278 -17.32 -4.04 -13.07
CA GLU A 278 -16.83 -4.40 -14.41
C GLU A 278 -15.54 -5.22 -14.33
N TRP A 279 -14.54 -4.77 -13.56
CA TRP A 279 -13.26 -5.47 -13.50
C TRP A 279 -13.41 -6.93 -13.03
N ARG A 280 -14.31 -7.19 -12.06
CA ARG A 280 -14.59 -8.56 -11.60
C ARG A 280 -15.39 -9.37 -12.62
N ALA A 281 -16.24 -8.75 -13.43
CA ALA A 281 -16.98 -9.44 -14.48
C ALA A 281 -16.08 -9.92 -15.64
N ARG A 282 -14.93 -9.26 -15.85
CA ARG A 282 -13.92 -9.63 -16.85
C ARG A 282 -12.93 -10.65 -16.26
N THR A 283 -13.24 -11.93 -16.40
CA THR A 283 -12.52 -13.03 -15.71
C THR A 283 -11.07 -13.20 -16.16
N GLU A 284 -10.71 -12.68 -17.33
CA GLU A 284 -9.35 -12.61 -17.85
C GLU A 284 -8.46 -11.60 -17.14
N LEU A 285 -9.04 -10.63 -16.42
CA LEU A 285 -8.29 -9.60 -15.72
C LEU A 285 -7.82 -10.09 -14.35
N PRO A 286 -6.56 -9.83 -13.97
CA PRO A 286 -6.00 -10.18 -12.67
C PRO A 286 -6.63 -9.40 -11.51
N MET A 287 -6.56 -9.97 -10.31
CA MET A 287 -6.94 -9.37 -9.03
C MET A 287 -5.78 -9.53 -8.04
N GLU A 288 -5.64 -8.60 -7.11
CA GLU A 288 -4.65 -8.66 -6.02
C GLU A 288 -5.32 -8.73 -4.66
N ILE A 289 -4.70 -9.47 -3.74
CA ILE A 289 -5.08 -9.61 -2.33
C ILE A 289 -3.85 -9.21 -1.49
N GLY A 290 -4.07 -8.59 -0.33
CA GLY A 290 -3.01 -8.16 0.59
C GLY A 290 -2.49 -6.73 0.35
N GLU A 291 -1.32 -6.43 0.92
CA GLU A 291 -0.73 -5.08 1.06
C GLU A 291 0.01 -4.56 -0.19
N GLY A 292 0.10 -5.31 -1.29
CA GLY A 292 0.70 -4.79 -2.53
C GLY A 292 0.99 -5.84 -3.60
N SER A 293 1.09 -5.35 -4.84
CA SER A 293 1.33 -6.12 -6.05
C SER A 293 2.67 -6.87 -6.02
N HIS A 294 2.62 -8.20 -6.00
CA HIS A 294 3.73 -9.04 -6.45
C HIS A 294 3.93 -8.97 -7.99
N ALA A 295 3.00 -8.35 -8.72
CA ALA A 295 3.00 -8.30 -10.18
C ALA A 295 4.25 -7.59 -10.75
N GLY A 296 5.10 -8.37 -11.42
CA GLY A 296 6.35 -7.89 -12.01
C GLY A 296 7.40 -7.45 -10.98
N ARG A 297 7.28 -7.91 -9.73
CA ARG A 297 8.34 -7.82 -8.72
C ARG A 297 9.06 -9.15 -8.67
N GLU A 298 10.38 -9.09 -8.55
CA GLU A 298 11.22 -10.25 -8.29
C GLU A 298 11.39 -10.39 -6.77
N THR A 299 11.81 -11.54 -6.28
CA THR A 299 12.02 -11.78 -4.84
C THR A 299 13.50 -11.80 -4.54
N LEU A 300 13.91 -11.16 -3.44
CA LEU A 300 15.24 -11.28 -2.87
C LEU A 300 15.15 -11.86 -1.46
N VAL A 301 15.76 -13.03 -1.28
CA VAL A 301 15.96 -13.69 0.01
C VAL A 301 17.38 -13.37 0.50
N VAL A 302 17.49 -12.71 1.66
CA VAL A 302 18.77 -12.38 2.28
C VAL A 302 19.04 -13.35 3.43
N PHE A 303 20.19 -14.01 3.42
CA PHE A 303 20.60 -14.99 4.42
C PHE A 303 21.75 -14.44 5.28
N ASP A 304 21.64 -14.57 6.61
CA ASP A 304 22.83 -14.76 7.44
C ASP A 304 23.42 -16.18 7.20
N ILE A 305 24.62 -16.45 7.72
CA ILE A 305 25.35 -17.71 7.49
C ILE A 305 25.47 -18.52 8.78
N ASP A 306 25.96 -17.91 9.84
CA ASP A 306 26.24 -18.59 11.10
C ASP A 306 24.92 -18.81 11.83
N GLY A 307 24.68 -20.01 12.34
CA GLY A 307 23.40 -20.40 12.95
C GLY A 307 22.24 -20.50 11.95
N THR A 308 22.32 -19.85 10.80
CA THR A 308 21.29 -19.79 9.76
C THR A 308 21.48 -20.88 8.71
N LEU A 309 22.68 -21.02 8.12
CA LEU A 309 22.98 -22.08 7.14
C LEU A 309 23.79 -23.22 7.76
N LEU A 310 24.59 -22.90 8.78
CA LEU A 310 25.54 -23.81 9.41
C LEU A 310 25.50 -23.66 10.93
N HIS A 311 25.64 -24.77 11.65
CA HIS A 311 25.87 -24.76 13.09
C HIS A 311 27.35 -24.42 13.39
N SER A 312 27.72 -23.15 13.21
CA SER A 312 29.11 -22.66 13.26
C SER A 312 29.43 -21.61 14.32
N ASP A 313 28.45 -21.07 15.06
CA ASP A 313 28.68 -19.95 16.00
C ASP A 313 29.72 -20.26 17.08
N GLY A 314 29.62 -21.45 17.67
CA GLY A 314 30.54 -21.88 18.73
C GLY A 314 31.97 -22.02 18.21
N GLN A 315 32.14 -22.61 17.03
CA GLN A 315 33.42 -22.82 16.38
C GLN A 315 34.03 -21.50 15.91
N HIS A 316 33.22 -20.61 15.32
CA HIS A 316 33.64 -19.29 14.86
C HIS A 316 34.17 -18.44 16.03
N ASN A 317 33.44 -18.35 17.14
CA ASN A 317 33.88 -17.62 18.32
C ASN A 317 35.16 -18.21 18.94
N ALA A 318 35.31 -19.54 18.93
CA ALA A 318 36.52 -20.20 19.40
C ALA A 318 37.75 -19.87 18.55
N ILE A 319 37.59 -19.88 17.21
CA ILE A 319 38.66 -19.54 16.26
C ILE A 319 39.09 -18.09 16.41
N ILE A 320 38.13 -17.17 16.47
CA ILE A 320 38.41 -15.73 16.70
C ILE A 320 39.21 -15.55 17.98
N THR A 321 38.76 -16.16 19.08
CA THR A 321 39.44 -16.08 20.38
C THR A 321 40.86 -16.63 20.31
N GLU A 322 41.06 -17.78 19.66
CA GLU A 322 42.37 -18.41 19.52
C GLU A 322 43.33 -17.54 18.69
N VAL A 323 42.90 -17.08 17.52
CA VAL A 323 43.76 -16.31 16.60
C VAL A 323 44.10 -14.94 17.20
N LEU A 324 43.14 -14.25 17.81
CA LEU A 324 43.41 -12.99 18.51
C LEU A 324 44.38 -13.19 19.69
N ALA A 325 44.23 -14.27 20.47
CA ALA A 325 45.14 -14.56 21.57
C ALA A 325 46.59 -14.77 21.10
N ARG A 326 46.82 -15.38 19.92
CA ARG A 326 48.16 -15.51 19.32
C ARG A 326 48.80 -14.15 19.02
N ARG A 327 47.97 -13.13 18.79
CA ARG A 327 48.36 -11.72 18.57
C ARG A 327 48.42 -10.91 19.87
N GLY A 328 48.18 -11.52 21.02
CA GLY A 328 48.13 -10.84 22.32
C GLY A 328 46.86 -10.00 22.53
N LEU A 329 45.81 -10.25 21.74
CA LEU A 329 44.53 -9.56 21.79
C LEU A 329 43.50 -10.44 22.51
N ASP A 330 42.89 -9.93 23.57
CA ASP A 330 41.94 -10.68 24.40
C ASP A 330 40.49 -10.41 23.97
N ALA A 331 39.90 -11.34 23.21
CA ALA A 331 38.50 -11.25 22.78
C ALA A 331 37.49 -11.50 23.91
N THR A 332 37.94 -11.91 25.10
CA THR A 332 37.08 -12.25 26.24
C THR A 332 36.76 -11.05 27.14
N ILE A 333 37.25 -9.86 26.80
CA ILE A 333 36.97 -8.61 27.52
C ILE A 333 35.47 -8.27 27.62
N LYS A 334 34.67 -8.80 26.69
CA LYS A 334 33.22 -8.73 26.66
C LYS A 334 32.64 -10.06 26.17
N ALA A 335 31.41 -10.36 26.55
CA ALA A 335 30.70 -11.52 26.01
C ALA A 335 30.38 -11.28 24.52
N PHE A 336 30.56 -12.31 23.69
CA PHE A 336 30.06 -12.30 22.31
C PHE A 336 28.56 -11.94 22.31
N GLY A 337 28.15 -11.09 21.38
CA GLY A 337 26.80 -10.51 21.29
C GLY A 337 26.62 -9.17 22.00
N THR A 338 27.57 -8.74 22.86
CA THR A 338 27.47 -7.47 23.62
C THR A 338 28.31 -6.32 23.08
N TYR A 339 29.04 -6.55 21.99
CA TYR A 339 29.79 -5.53 21.26
C TYR A 339 28.85 -4.53 20.56
N THR A 340 29.33 -3.32 20.28
CA THR A 340 28.49 -2.21 19.77
C THR A 340 27.79 -2.58 18.45
N HIS A 341 28.54 -3.24 17.57
CA HIS A 341 28.01 -4.00 16.45
C HIS A 341 28.57 -5.41 16.55
N TYR A 342 27.72 -6.42 16.40
CA TYR A 342 28.15 -7.81 16.45
C TYR A 342 28.63 -8.29 15.07
N THR A 343 29.79 -7.75 14.69
CA THR A 343 30.54 -8.04 13.46
C THR A 343 32.02 -8.23 13.82
N ASP A 344 32.74 -9.07 13.07
CA ASP A 344 34.14 -9.37 13.35
C ASP A 344 35.01 -8.12 13.34
N SER A 345 34.82 -7.22 12.37
CA SER A 345 35.57 -5.98 12.26
C SER A 345 35.34 -5.06 13.46
N CYS A 346 34.11 -4.99 13.99
CA CYS A 346 33.81 -4.23 15.20
C CYS A 346 34.41 -4.89 16.45
N VAL A 347 34.29 -6.22 16.58
CA VAL A 347 34.89 -6.96 17.70
C VAL A 347 36.41 -6.77 17.72
N ILE A 348 37.08 -6.98 16.58
CA ILE A 348 38.53 -6.79 16.43
C ILE A 348 38.91 -5.34 16.78
N ASN A 349 38.14 -4.37 16.30
CA ASN A 349 38.42 -2.96 16.54
C ASN A 349 38.33 -2.62 18.03
N GLU A 350 37.25 -3.03 18.71
CA GLU A 350 37.08 -2.77 20.15
C GLU A 350 38.14 -3.50 21.00
N VAL A 351 38.48 -4.74 20.65
CA VAL A 351 39.52 -5.52 21.34
C VAL A 351 40.90 -4.89 21.14
N HIS A 352 41.23 -4.47 19.92
CA HIS A 352 42.50 -3.84 19.60
C HIS A 352 42.61 -2.47 20.30
N GLU A 353 41.54 -1.68 20.32
CA GLU A 353 41.52 -0.40 21.02
C GLU A 353 41.67 -0.58 22.54
N ALA A 354 40.98 -1.57 23.13
CA ALA A 354 41.12 -1.88 24.55
C ALA A 354 42.52 -2.37 24.95
N THR A 355 43.19 -3.10 24.05
CA THR A 355 44.50 -3.73 24.34
C THR A 355 45.68 -2.83 23.99
N VAL A 356 45.61 -2.15 22.84
CA VAL A 356 46.72 -1.40 22.22
C VAL A 356 46.51 0.12 22.32
N GLY A 357 45.28 0.58 22.60
CA GLY A 357 44.94 2.00 22.75
C GLY A 357 44.67 2.72 21.43
N THR A 358 44.54 1.98 20.32
CA THR A 358 44.19 2.54 19.00
C THR A 358 43.25 1.60 18.24
N PRO A 359 42.42 2.10 17.32
CA PRO A 359 41.61 1.27 16.42
C PRO A 359 42.44 0.29 15.60
N ALA A 360 41.84 -0.84 15.19
CA ALA A 360 42.48 -1.80 14.29
C ALA A 360 42.70 -1.18 12.91
N SER A 361 43.89 -1.38 12.32
CA SER A 361 44.16 -0.89 10.96
C SER A 361 43.56 -1.82 9.90
N ALA A 362 43.31 -1.29 8.70
CA ALA A 362 42.87 -2.09 7.56
C ALA A 362 43.88 -3.20 7.20
N GLU A 363 45.17 -2.94 7.41
CA GLU A 363 46.23 -3.95 7.22
C GLU A 363 46.10 -5.10 8.23
N LEU A 364 45.83 -4.79 9.50
CA LEU A 364 45.60 -5.81 10.52
C LEU A 364 44.34 -6.63 10.23
N LEU A 365 43.24 -5.99 9.83
CA LEU A 365 42.01 -6.68 9.44
C LEU A 365 42.25 -7.65 8.27
N GLY A 366 43.02 -7.23 7.25
CA GLY A 366 43.38 -8.09 6.13
C GLY A 366 44.28 -9.28 6.54
N GLN A 367 45.19 -9.09 7.48
CA GLN A 367 46.00 -10.20 8.03
C GLN A 367 45.14 -11.19 8.81
N LEU A 368 44.24 -10.68 9.66
CA LEU A 368 43.34 -11.50 10.46
C LEU A 368 42.33 -12.27 9.61
N ASP A 369 41.85 -11.70 8.50
CA ASP A 369 40.96 -12.41 7.57
C ASP A 369 41.62 -13.69 7.01
N VAL A 370 42.90 -13.58 6.60
CA VAL A 370 43.68 -14.73 6.15
C VAL A 370 43.89 -15.75 7.28
N GLU A 371 44.30 -15.30 8.46
CA GLU A 371 44.53 -16.19 9.61
C GLU A 371 43.27 -16.88 10.10
N TYR A 372 42.13 -16.18 10.13
CA TYR A 372 40.84 -16.73 10.49
C TYR A 372 40.39 -17.79 9.49
N ARG A 373 40.55 -17.53 8.18
CA ARG A 373 40.26 -18.50 7.13
C ARG A 373 41.12 -19.76 7.28
N GLU A 374 42.44 -19.61 7.43
CA GLU A 374 43.36 -20.75 7.59
C GLU A 374 43.06 -21.55 8.86
N ALA A 375 42.74 -20.87 9.97
CA ALA A 375 42.37 -21.53 11.22
C ALA A 375 41.04 -22.28 11.09
N LEU A 376 40.05 -21.70 10.41
CA LEU A 376 38.77 -22.35 10.13
C LEU A 376 38.95 -23.56 9.21
N GLU A 377 39.76 -23.46 8.16
CA GLU A 377 40.06 -24.58 7.26
C GLU A 377 40.70 -25.75 8.02
N ALA A 378 41.70 -25.46 8.87
CA ALA A 378 42.33 -26.46 9.72
C ALA A 378 41.36 -27.07 10.73
N HIS A 379 40.45 -26.25 11.29
CA HIS A 379 39.44 -26.71 12.23
C HIS A 379 38.44 -27.65 11.55
N VAL A 380 37.87 -27.26 10.41
CA VAL A 380 36.88 -28.02 9.65
C VAL A 380 37.43 -29.37 9.20
N ALA A 381 38.72 -29.44 8.85
CA ALA A 381 39.38 -30.69 8.50
C ALA A 381 39.40 -31.74 9.64
N GLN A 382 39.29 -31.28 10.90
CA GLN A 382 39.30 -32.14 12.09
C GLN A 382 37.91 -32.27 12.75
N HIS A 383 37.12 -31.21 12.67
CA HIS A 383 35.81 -31.05 13.30
C HIS A 383 34.84 -30.46 12.27
N PRO A 384 34.17 -31.31 11.47
CA PRO A 384 33.27 -30.84 10.43
C PRO A 384 32.16 -29.95 11.00
N ILE A 385 31.92 -28.81 10.34
CA ILE A 385 30.75 -27.97 10.62
C ILE A 385 29.53 -28.63 9.99
N VAL A 386 28.45 -28.72 10.76
CA VAL A 386 27.20 -29.36 10.35
C VAL A 386 26.26 -28.31 9.76
N GLU A 387 25.64 -28.66 8.64
CA GLU A 387 24.57 -27.89 8.01
C GLU A 387 23.35 -27.77 8.93
N VAL A 388 22.69 -26.61 8.94
CA VAL A 388 21.34 -26.53 9.51
C VAL A 388 20.41 -27.39 8.65
N PRO A 389 19.64 -28.33 9.22
CA PRO A 389 18.90 -29.31 8.43
C PRO A 389 18.06 -28.68 7.31
N GLY A 390 18.38 -29.04 6.06
CA GLY A 390 17.67 -28.61 4.85
C GLY A 390 18.15 -27.29 4.22
N ALA A 391 19.15 -26.61 4.79
CA ALA A 391 19.63 -25.33 4.29
C ALA A 391 20.13 -25.41 2.83
N ARG A 392 20.98 -26.39 2.50
CA ARG A 392 21.48 -26.61 1.13
C ARG A 392 20.34 -26.83 0.15
N ARG A 393 19.37 -27.67 0.54
CA ARG A 393 18.19 -27.95 -0.29
C ARG A 393 17.41 -26.68 -0.59
N VAL A 394 17.12 -25.86 0.42
CA VAL A 394 16.36 -24.61 0.23
C VAL A 394 17.13 -23.60 -0.64
N VAL A 395 18.45 -23.48 -0.45
CA VAL A 395 19.29 -22.63 -1.31
C VAL A 395 19.26 -23.10 -2.77
N GLU A 396 19.37 -24.41 -3.02
CA GLU A 396 19.26 -25.00 -4.36
C GLU A 396 17.87 -24.79 -4.98
N GLU A 397 16.80 -24.97 -4.19
CA GLU A 397 15.42 -24.74 -4.63
C GLU A 397 15.20 -23.28 -5.02
N LEU A 398 15.64 -22.32 -4.19
CA LEU A 398 15.51 -20.89 -4.47
C LEU A 398 16.30 -20.47 -5.72
N ALA A 399 17.53 -20.99 -5.89
CA ALA A 399 18.36 -20.72 -7.07
C ALA A 399 17.69 -21.18 -8.38
N ALA A 400 16.83 -22.19 -8.32
CA ALA A 400 16.11 -22.72 -9.48
C ALA A 400 14.82 -21.96 -9.81
N LEU A 401 14.34 -21.07 -8.93
CA LEU A 401 13.09 -20.34 -9.13
C LEU A 401 13.31 -19.09 -10.02
N PRO A 402 12.51 -18.90 -11.09
CA PRO A 402 12.61 -17.72 -11.93
C PRO A 402 12.17 -16.46 -11.16
N GLY A 403 12.94 -15.38 -11.32
CA GLY A 403 12.65 -14.11 -10.63
C GLY A 403 12.91 -14.16 -9.12
N VAL A 404 13.65 -15.15 -8.62
CA VAL A 404 14.09 -15.23 -7.23
C VAL A 404 15.60 -15.09 -7.18
N HIS A 405 16.07 -14.23 -6.28
CA HIS A 405 17.47 -13.90 -6.06
C HIS A 405 17.84 -14.18 -4.61
N MET A 406 19.12 -14.44 -4.39
CA MET A 406 19.68 -14.63 -3.07
C MET A 406 20.86 -13.71 -2.85
N ALA A 407 20.99 -13.21 -1.63
CA ALA A 407 22.19 -12.55 -1.16
C ALA A 407 22.56 -13.07 0.23
N PHE A 408 23.85 -13.03 0.54
CA PHE A 408 24.40 -13.47 1.82
C PHE A 408 25.01 -12.26 2.53
N ALA A 409 24.55 -12.00 3.74
CA ALA A 409 24.93 -10.84 4.54
C ALA A 409 25.33 -11.33 5.93
N THR A 410 26.62 -11.30 6.25
CA THR A 410 27.14 -11.87 7.50
C THR A 410 28.09 -10.90 8.22
N GLY A 411 28.07 -10.95 9.55
CA GLY A 411 29.05 -10.27 10.40
C GLY A 411 30.43 -10.92 10.41
N SER A 412 30.64 -12.06 9.74
CA SER A 412 31.96 -12.68 9.58
C SER A 412 32.88 -11.84 8.66
N LEU A 413 34.20 -11.96 8.84
CA LEU A 413 35.15 -11.56 7.79
C LEU A 413 35.03 -12.48 6.55
N ARG A 414 35.43 -11.95 5.39
CA ARG A 414 35.13 -12.51 4.07
C ARG A 414 35.72 -13.90 3.87
N GLY A 415 36.98 -14.13 4.26
CA GLY A 415 37.64 -15.41 4.09
C GLY A 415 36.94 -16.56 4.81
N MET A 416 36.40 -16.31 6.01
CA MET A 416 35.59 -17.31 6.73
C MET A 416 34.22 -17.48 6.10
N ALA A 417 33.56 -16.39 5.71
CA ALA A 417 32.24 -16.43 5.08
C ALA A 417 32.28 -17.27 3.77
N GLU A 418 33.28 -17.05 2.92
CA GLU A 418 33.48 -17.81 1.68
C GLU A 418 33.68 -19.30 1.94
N LEU A 419 34.51 -19.66 2.94
CA LEU A 419 34.74 -21.05 3.31
C LEU A 419 33.43 -21.72 3.75
N LYS A 420 32.67 -21.04 4.63
CA LYS A 420 31.36 -21.51 5.13
C LYS A 420 30.35 -21.71 3.99
N LEU A 421 30.20 -20.75 3.09
CA LEU A 421 29.33 -20.89 1.91
C LEU A 421 29.70 -22.11 1.06
N GLY A 422 30.99 -22.38 0.89
CA GLY A 422 31.46 -23.58 0.20
C GLY A 422 31.01 -24.89 0.85
N LEU A 423 30.85 -24.94 2.18
CA LEU A 423 30.36 -26.14 2.89
C LEU A 423 28.89 -26.44 2.60
N VAL A 424 28.09 -25.42 2.28
CA VAL A 424 26.69 -25.60 1.85
C VAL A 424 26.53 -25.63 0.33
N GLY A 425 27.64 -25.66 -0.43
CA GLY A 425 27.61 -25.79 -1.88
C GLY A 425 27.37 -24.47 -2.63
N VAL A 426 27.57 -23.33 -1.97
CA VAL A 426 27.44 -21.99 -2.58
C VAL A 426 28.82 -21.47 -2.96
N ASP A 427 29.02 -21.19 -4.25
CA ASP A 427 30.22 -20.48 -4.72
C ASP A 427 30.04 -18.97 -4.47
N ALA A 428 30.85 -18.42 -3.57
CA ALA A 428 30.83 -17.01 -3.22
C ALA A 428 31.12 -16.07 -4.41
N ALA A 429 31.76 -16.56 -5.48
CA ALA A 429 31.99 -15.79 -6.70
C ALA A 429 30.74 -15.63 -7.58
N GLU A 430 29.74 -16.51 -7.41
CA GLU A 430 28.53 -16.53 -8.22
C GLU A 430 27.33 -15.84 -7.55
N VAL A 431 27.46 -15.49 -6.27
CA VAL A 431 26.40 -14.88 -5.46
C VAL A 431 26.80 -13.49 -4.97
N VAL A 432 25.81 -12.71 -4.51
CA VAL A 432 26.10 -11.47 -3.81
C VAL A 432 26.43 -11.78 -2.35
N LEU A 433 27.66 -11.46 -1.94
CA LEU A 433 28.15 -11.64 -0.58
C LEU A 433 28.65 -10.31 -0.01
N SER A 434 28.04 -9.86 1.08
CA SER A 434 28.42 -8.68 1.85
C SER A 434 28.85 -9.08 3.25
N THR A 435 29.95 -8.54 3.74
CA THR A 435 30.61 -9.03 4.96
C THR A 435 31.13 -7.90 5.84
N ALA A 436 31.58 -8.25 7.04
CA ALA A 436 32.26 -7.33 7.95
C ALA A 436 33.63 -6.84 7.46
N SER A 437 34.14 -7.40 6.35
CA SER A 437 35.38 -6.90 5.71
C SER A 437 35.16 -5.58 4.98
N GLU A 438 33.93 -5.33 4.52
CA GLU A 438 33.58 -4.12 3.77
C GLU A 438 32.81 -3.10 4.61
N HIS A 439 32.05 -3.57 5.58
CA HIS A 439 31.06 -2.77 6.31
C HIS A 439 31.16 -2.98 7.81
N TYR A 440 30.84 -1.95 8.59
CA TYR A 440 31.06 -1.97 10.04
C TYR A 440 29.82 -2.47 10.79
N SER A 441 28.62 -2.07 10.35
CA SER A 441 27.34 -2.43 10.97
C SER A 441 26.57 -3.51 10.20
N ARG A 442 25.63 -4.19 10.88
CA ARG A 442 24.78 -5.21 10.25
C ARG A 442 23.83 -4.61 9.20
N GLU A 443 23.32 -3.42 9.47
CA GLU A 443 22.45 -2.67 8.57
C GLU A 443 23.18 -2.29 7.28
N GLU A 444 24.44 -1.85 7.37
CA GLU A 444 25.29 -1.56 6.20
C GLU A 444 25.56 -2.81 5.37
N ILE A 445 25.88 -3.94 6.02
CA ILE A 445 26.11 -5.23 5.36
C ILE A 445 24.87 -5.63 4.55
N VAL A 446 23.68 -5.61 5.17
CA VAL A 446 22.43 -6.00 4.50
C VAL A 446 22.06 -5.03 3.38
N ARG A 447 22.19 -3.71 3.58
CA ARG A 447 21.93 -2.71 2.51
C ARG A 447 22.85 -2.91 1.31
N ALA A 448 24.13 -3.18 1.56
CA ALA A 448 25.09 -3.45 0.48
C ALA A 448 24.77 -4.76 -0.26
N ALA A 449 24.29 -5.79 0.44
CA ALA A 449 23.83 -7.03 -0.18
C ALA A 449 22.62 -6.79 -1.11
N ILE A 450 21.63 -6.02 -0.67
CA ILE A 450 20.46 -5.64 -1.47
C ILE A 450 20.91 -4.81 -2.70
N ALA A 451 21.75 -3.80 -2.48
CA ALA A 451 22.26 -2.95 -3.56
C ALA A 451 23.04 -3.75 -4.62
N GLY A 452 23.83 -4.75 -4.20
CA GLY A 452 24.55 -5.64 -5.11
C GLY A 452 23.63 -6.46 -6.01
N VAL A 453 22.49 -6.94 -5.48
CA VAL A 453 21.48 -7.64 -6.28
C VAL A 453 20.78 -6.69 -7.24
N VAL A 454 20.37 -5.51 -6.77
CA VAL A 454 19.75 -4.47 -7.63
C VAL A 454 20.66 -4.09 -8.79
N GLN A 455 21.96 -3.94 -8.53
CA GLN A 455 22.95 -3.68 -9.58
C GLN A 455 23.05 -4.82 -10.60
N ARG A 456 22.94 -6.07 -10.14
CA ARG A 456 23.01 -7.26 -11.01
C ARG A 456 21.76 -7.42 -11.90
N ILE A 457 20.57 -7.13 -11.38
CA ILE A 457 19.29 -7.31 -12.10
C ILE A 457 18.86 -6.06 -12.88
N GLY A 458 19.35 -4.87 -12.49
CA GLY A 458 19.11 -3.61 -13.19
C GLY A 458 17.85 -2.86 -12.78
N HIS A 459 17.16 -3.28 -11.70
CA HIS A 459 15.99 -2.57 -11.14
C HIS A 459 15.83 -2.84 -9.63
N ASP A 460 15.03 -2.03 -8.95
CA ASP A 460 14.75 -2.08 -7.51
C ASP A 460 13.38 -2.67 -7.14
N ARG A 461 12.65 -3.19 -8.13
CA ARG A 461 11.34 -3.85 -7.94
C ARG A 461 11.46 -5.23 -7.29
N LEU A 462 11.82 -5.25 -6.00
CA LEU A 462 12.05 -6.45 -5.21
C LEU A 462 11.11 -6.59 -4.02
N ASP A 463 10.58 -7.79 -3.81
CA ASP A 463 10.03 -8.22 -2.53
C ASP A 463 11.14 -8.87 -1.70
N LEU A 464 11.26 -8.47 -0.44
CA LEU A 464 12.40 -8.78 0.41
C LEU A 464 11.98 -9.62 1.61
N VAL A 465 12.85 -10.54 2.02
CA VAL A 465 12.77 -11.25 3.30
C VAL A 465 14.18 -11.54 3.80
N ILE A 466 14.41 -11.38 5.11
CA ILE A 466 15.68 -11.72 5.79
C ILE A 466 15.48 -12.98 6.61
N LEU A 467 16.48 -13.87 6.56
CA LEU A 467 16.59 -15.05 7.40
C LEU A 467 17.81 -14.93 8.32
N GLY A 468 17.62 -15.25 9.60
CA GLY A 468 18.67 -15.22 10.60
C GLY A 468 18.31 -16.02 11.86
N ASP A 469 19.31 -16.37 12.67
CA ASP A 469 19.12 -17.07 13.96
C ASP A 469 19.33 -16.13 15.17
N GLY A 470 19.94 -14.95 14.97
CA GLY A 470 20.41 -14.08 16.02
C GLY A 470 19.52 -12.86 16.30
N ALA A 471 19.69 -12.29 17.49
CA ALA A 471 19.04 -11.03 17.89
C ALA A 471 19.41 -9.85 16.97
N TRP A 472 20.59 -9.90 16.36
CA TRP A 472 21.07 -8.86 15.45
C TRP A 472 20.40 -8.93 14.08
N ASP A 473 20.01 -10.12 13.62
CA ASP A 473 19.27 -10.28 12.36
C ASP A 473 17.84 -9.76 12.53
N GLU A 474 17.17 -10.12 13.63
CA GLU A 474 15.84 -9.60 13.99
C GLU A 474 15.86 -8.08 14.12
N ARG A 475 16.86 -7.54 14.82
CA ARG A 475 17.04 -6.09 14.97
C ARG A 475 17.29 -5.39 13.63
N THR A 476 18.18 -5.92 12.81
CA THR A 476 18.51 -5.34 11.50
C THR A 476 17.28 -5.33 10.60
N ALA A 477 16.53 -6.43 10.56
CA ALA A 477 15.30 -6.50 9.78
C ALA A 477 14.26 -5.49 10.26
N ALA A 478 14.09 -5.33 11.57
CA ALA A 478 13.20 -4.33 12.16
C ALA A 478 13.61 -2.89 11.83
N GLU A 479 14.91 -2.57 11.92
CA GLU A 479 15.44 -1.23 11.60
C GLU A 479 15.31 -0.90 10.10
N LEU A 480 15.42 -1.91 9.24
CA LEU A 480 15.28 -1.76 7.79
C LEU A 480 13.83 -1.88 7.29
N GLY A 481 12.89 -2.32 8.13
CA GLY A 481 11.50 -2.53 7.75
C GLY A 481 11.30 -3.72 6.80
N ILE A 482 12.14 -4.76 6.91
CA ILE A 482 12.10 -5.96 6.08
C ILE A 482 11.45 -7.11 6.87
N PRO A 483 10.56 -7.92 6.27
CA PRO A 483 10.06 -9.15 6.90
C PRO A 483 11.19 -10.07 7.37
N PHE A 484 11.09 -10.56 8.60
CA PHE A 484 12.11 -11.40 9.23
C PHE A 484 11.60 -12.81 9.50
N VAL A 485 12.38 -13.82 9.09
CA VAL A 485 12.17 -15.22 9.40
C VAL A 485 13.27 -15.69 10.34
N GLY A 486 12.89 -16.06 11.56
CA GLY A 486 13.82 -16.51 12.60
C GLY A 486 14.06 -18.02 12.55
N LEU A 487 15.31 -18.45 12.71
CA LEU A 487 15.70 -19.86 12.86
C LEU A 487 16.01 -20.15 14.33
N ALA A 488 15.25 -21.05 14.96
CA ALA A 488 15.40 -21.45 16.37
C ALA A 488 16.57 -22.43 16.60
N THR A 489 17.62 -22.28 15.79
CA THR A 489 18.87 -23.02 15.83
C THR A 489 19.89 -22.37 16.77
N GLY A 490 19.75 -21.05 17.00
CA GLY A 490 20.58 -20.25 17.88
C GLY A 490 20.07 -20.19 19.34
N SER A 491 20.75 -19.41 20.18
CA SER A 491 20.36 -19.21 21.59
C SER A 491 19.32 -18.12 21.80
N HIS A 492 18.90 -17.43 20.73
CA HIS A 492 17.97 -16.31 20.79
C HIS A 492 16.52 -16.78 20.69
N THR A 493 15.63 -16.14 21.46
CA THR A 493 14.19 -16.39 21.40
C THR A 493 13.51 -15.22 20.70
N PHE A 494 12.96 -15.46 19.52
CA PHE A 494 12.32 -14.42 18.73
C PHE A 494 11.00 -13.92 19.33
N GLY A 495 10.74 -12.62 19.16
CA GLY A 495 9.51 -11.98 19.58
C GLY A 495 8.40 -12.05 18.52
N ALA A 496 7.35 -11.26 18.72
CA ALA A 496 6.24 -11.10 17.76
C ALA A 496 6.64 -10.38 16.45
N GLN A 497 7.93 -10.00 16.30
CA GLN A 497 8.44 -9.27 15.14
C GLN A 497 8.82 -10.21 13.99
N ALA A 498 9.16 -11.46 14.27
CA ALA A 498 9.36 -12.47 13.23
C ALA A 498 8.02 -12.80 12.56
N VAL A 499 7.96 -12.72 11.22
CA VAL A 499 6.77 -13.12 10.46
C VAL A 499 6.57 -14.63 10.48
N ARG A 500 7.65 -15.37 10.72
CA ARG A 500 7.66 -16.82 10.94
C ARG A 500 8.90 -17.21 11.74
N VAL A 501 8.77 -18.20 12.62
CA VAL A 501 9.89 -18.86 13.30
C VAL A 501 9.91 -20.32 12.89
N LEU A 502 11.10 -20.82 12.56
CA LEU A 502 11.34 -22.18 12.07
C LEU A 502 12.32 -22.88 13.00
N ASP A 503 12.13 -24.17 13.25
CA ASP A 503 13.13 -24.98 13.96
C ASP A 503 14.36 -25.24 13.06
N ASP A 504 14.11 -25.54 11.78
CA ASP A 504 15.08 -25.69 10.70
C ASP A 504 14.36 -25.61 9.32
N TYR A 505 15.01 -26.02 8.23
CA TYR A 505 14.45 -26.00 6.87
C TYR A 505 13.83 -27.33 6.42
N THR A 506 13.68 -28.32 7.29
CA THR A 506 13.24 -29.68 6.92
C THR A 506 11.87 -29.67 6.25
N ASP A 507 10.93 -28.87 6.78
CA ASP A 507 9.55 -28.79 6.29
C ASP A 507 9.26 -27.52 5.47
N LEU A 508 10.31 -26.82 5.04
CA LEU A 508 10.18 -25.57 4.28
C LEU A 508 10.46 -25.81 2.79
N ALA A 509 9.59 -25.37 1.91
CA ALA A 509 9.90 -25.27 0.48
C ALA A 509 10.43 -23.87 0.16
N GLY A 510 11.31 -23.73 -0.84
CA GLY A 510 11.78 -22.41 -1.29
C GLY A 510 10.64 -21.45 -1.63
N THR A 511 9.52 -21.95 -2.17
CA THR A 511 8.32 -21.17 -2.47
C THR A 511 7.64 -20.58 -1.23
N ASP A 512 7.81 -21.19 -0.05
CA ASP A 512 7.24 -20.66 1.19
C ASP A 512 7.94 -19.37 1.61
N LEU A 513 9.26 -19.26 1.38
CA LEU A 513 10.02 -18.03 1.66
C LEU A 513 9.63 -16.91 0.70
N VAL A 514 9.37 -17.24 -0.57
CA VAL A 514 8.85 -16.28 -1.55
C VAL A 514 7.52 -15.68 -1.09
N GLY A 515 6.61 -16.51 -0.55
CA GLY A 515 5.33 -16.05 -0.03
C GLY A 515 5.42 -15.12 1.20
N LEU A 516 6.56 -15.09 1.88
CA LEU A 516 6.81 -14.22 3.05
C LEU A 516 7.48 -12.90 2.68
N ALA A 517 7.99 -12.77 1.46
CA ALA A 517 8.65 -11.56 1.00
C ALA A 517 7.65 -10.41 0.78
N ARG A 518 8.05 -9.18 1.10
CA ARG A 518 7.20 -7.99 0.93
C ARG A 518 7.99 -6.83 0.33
N PRO A 519 7.33 -5.86 -0.33
CA PRO A 519 8.00 -4.63 -0.75
C PRO A 519 8.62 -3.92 0.45
N CYS A 520 9.85 -3.41 0.32
CA CYS A 520 10.46 -2.53 1.31
C CYS A 520 10.74 -1.14 0.71
N PRO A 521 9.81 -0.18 0.86
CA PRO A 521 10.08 1.22 0.51
C PRO A 521 11.15 1.80 1.44
N GLY A 522 12.33 2.16 0.92
CA GLY A 522 13.43 2.78 1.69
C GLY A 522 14.56 1.84 2.12
N CYS A 523 14.55 0.58 1.66
CA CYS A 523 15.66 -0.35 1.85
C CYS A 523 16.90 -0.04 0.98
N LEU A 524 16.74 0.80 -0.06
CA LEU A 524 17.79 1.25 -0.97
C LEU A 524 18.22 2.69 -0.69
#